data_AF-A0A3E0R2K0-F1
#
_entry.id   AF-A0A3E0R2K0-F1
#
_cell.length_a   1.000
_cell.length_b   1.000
_cell.length_c   1.000
_cell.angle_alpha   90.00
_cell.angle_beta   90.00
_cell.angle_gamma   90.00
#
_symmetry.space_group_name_H-M   'P 1'
#
loop_
_entity.id
_entity.type
_entity.pdbx_description
1 polymer ?
#
loop_
_entity_poly.entity_id
_entity_poly.type
_entity_poly.pdbx_seq_one_letter_code
_entity_poly.pdbx_strand_id
1 'polypeptide(L)'
;MKTFKETLSEQKNTHMTHIEDRVLYGGVKGTRDAINALRSLRDMLGGEHDGSVSVKWDGAPAIFAGTDPNDGRFFVAKKGIFNKNPKVYKTAADIDADTSGDLADKLKIALRELPALGIKGIVQGDFLYGPGDVKKEKIKGQNYVTFHPNTIVYAIPDADRMGRDIQQSKIGVVWHTTYTGNSFETLRASYGVDVSKFKKSKAVWSQDAMLRDLTSYTLSKKETQEVNDYLSQAGKLFNQISGSTLRQLEQNRDLAQMIEQFNNKYVRRGEIVKDTRKHTDMLIKWIGLRYGKEENKRKSEKGKQAQRDKKAEKLSFFTARNRASLIKMFDLQKV
;
A
#
# COMPACT_ATOMS: atom_id res chain seq x y z
N MET A 1 -14.11 -28.07 4.38
CA MET A 1 -14.78 -26.97 5.11
C MET A 1 -13.71 -25.92 5.42
N LYS A 2 -13.68 -24.81 4.69
CA LYS A 2 -12.64 -23.78 4.86
C LYS A 2 -12.91 -23.01 6.15
N THR A 3 -11.91 -22.84 7.00
CA THR A 3 -12.07 -22.18 8.32
C THR A 3 -12.02 -20.66 8.18
N PHE A 4 -12.61 -19.94 9.13
CA PHE A 4 -12.64 -18.47 9.18
C PHE A 4 -11.25 -17.80 9.10
N LYS A 5 -10.18 -18.52 9.51
CA LYS A 5 -8.79 -18.06 9.34
C LYS A 5 -8.32 -18.05 7.88
N GLU A 6 -8.80 -18.98 7.05
CA GLU A 6 -8.43 -19.08 5.63
C GLU A 6 -9.16 -18.03 4.79
N THR A 7 -10.39 -17.64 5.18
CA THR A 7 -11.13 -16.55 4.52
C THR A 7 -10.56 -15.16 4.86
N LEU A 8 -10.02 -14.98 6.07
CA LEU A 8 -9.30 -13.75 6.45
C LEU A 8 -7.86 -13.70 5.92
N SER A 9 -7.21 -14.83 5.62
CA SER A 9 -5.87 -14.81 5.04
C SER A 9 -5.87 -14.45 3.55
N GLU A 10 -6.91 -14.81 2.80
CA GLU A 10 -7.06 -14.40 1.39
C GLU A 10 -7.36 -12.89 1.23
N GLN A 11 -7.97 -12.24 2.23
CA GLN A 11 -8.32 -10.81 2.16
C GLN A 11 -7.40 -9.88 2.95
N LYS A 12 -6.54 -10.39 3.83
CA LYS A 12 -5.47 -9.58 4.43
C LYS A 12 -4.36 -9.38 3.41
N ASN A 13 -4.52 -8.34 2.59
CA ASN A 13 -3.44 -7.71 1.86
C ASN A 13 -2.49 -7.07 2.90
N THR A 14 -1.76 -7.88 3.69
CA THR A 14 -0.87 -7.39 4.75
C THR A 14 0.25 -6.53 4.18
N HIS A 15 0.57 -6.74 2.91
CA HIS A 15 1.41 -5.90 2.10
C HIS A 15 0.85 -5.92 0.67
N MET A 16 0.40 -4.77 0.15
CA MET A 16 0.21 -4.65 -1.30
C MET A 16 1.58 -4.87 -1.95
N THR A 17 1.67 -5.89 -2.81
CA THR A 17 2.86 -6.09 -3.63
C THR A 17 3.05 -4.88 -4.53
N HIS A 18 4.27 -4.37 -4.53
CA HIS A 18 4.75 -3.36 -5.47
C HIS A 18 4.40 -3.74 -6.91
N ILE A 19 4.01 -2.76 -7.73
CA ILE A 19 3.54 -3.05 -9.09
C ILE A 19 4.66 -3.65 -9.94
N GLU A 20 5.89 -3.20 -9.72
CA GLU A 20 7.11 -3.70 -10.32
C GLU A 20 7.43 -5.15 -9.92
N ASP A 21 6.98 -5.62 -8.75
CA ASP A 21 7.19 -7.00 -8.28
C ASP A 21 6.14 -7.98 -8.80
N ARG A 22 5.12 -7.50 -9.52
CA ARG A 22 4.13 -8.38 -10.17
C ARG A 22 4.77 -9.32 -11.20
N VAL A 23 5.92 -8.96 -11.78
CA VAL A 23 6.70 -9.83 -12.66
C VAL A 23 7.34 -11.01 -11.92
N LEU A 24 7.71 -10.82 -10.65
CA LEU A 24 8.29 -11.87 -9.80
C LEU A 24 7.22 -12.86 -9.34
N TYR A 25 6.10 -12.34 -8.85
CA TYR A 25 5.10 -13.15 -8.15
C TYR A 25 3.92 -13.61 -9.02
N GLY A 26 3.60 -12.88 -10.10
CA GLY A 26 2.53 -13.24 -11.02
C GLY A 26 3.03 -13.63 -12.42
N GLY A 27 4.34 -13.67 -12.62
CA GLY A 27 4.97 -14.08 -13.88
C GLY A 27 4.40 -13.32 -15.08
N VAL A 28 4.07 -14.05 -16.15
CA VAL A 28 3.54 -13.47 -17.40
C VAL A 28 2.21 -12.75 -17.15
N LYS A 29 1.28 -13.37 -16.40
CA LYS A 29 -0.05 -12.80 -16.18
C LYS A 29 0.04 -11.54 -15.32
N GLY A 30 0.74 -11.62 -14.18
CA GLY A 30 0.93 -10.49 -13.27
C GLY A 30 1.60 -9.30 -13.95
N THR A 31 2.57 -9.54 -14.83
CA THR A 31 3.21 -8.45 -15.60
C THR A 31 2.23 -7.79 -16.57
N ARG A 32 1.40 -8.58 -17.27
CA ARG A 32 0.36 -8.03 -18.15
C ARG A 32 -0.67 -7.24 -17.37
N ASP A 33 -1.12 -7.76 -16.24
CA ASP A 33 -2.06 -7.09 -15.35
C ASP A 33 -1.49 -5.75 -14.86
N ALA A 34 -0.19 -5.70 -14.52
CA ALA A 34 0.49 -4.47 -14.11
C ALA A 34 0.56 -3.43 -15.25
N ILE A 35 1.01 -3.83 -16.45
CA ILE A 35 1.08 -2.94 -17.61
C ILE A 35 -0.31 -2.42 -18.00
N ASN A 36 -1.33 -3.28 -17.97
CA ASN A 36 -2.70 -2.89 -18.27
C ASN A 36 -3.28 -1.96 -17.20
N ALA A 37 -2.98 -2.18 -15.92
CA ALA A 37 -3.39 -1.26 -14.85
C ALA A 37 -2.78 0.14 -15.06
N LEU A 38 -1.51 0.24 -15.46
CA LEU A 38 -0.86 1.50 -15.79
C LEU A 38 -1.45 2.16 -17.06
N ARG A 39 -1.82 1.36 -18.07
CA ARG A 39 -2.57 1.85 -19.24
C ARG A 39 -3.89 2.47 -18.83
N SER A 40 -4.70 1.74 -18.05
CA SER A 40 -5.98 2.23 -17.56
C SER A 40 -5.84 3.50 -16.70
N LEU A 41 -4.80 3.59 -15.86
CA LEU A 41 -4.50 4.80 -15.10
C LEU A 41 -4.18 5.99 -16.03
N ARG A 42 -3.37 5.77 -17.07
CA ARG A 42 -3.04 6.79 -18.08
C ARG A 42 -4.26 7.21 -18.89
N ASP A 43 -5.13 6.28 -19.27
CA ASP A 43 -6.37 6.58 -20.00
C ASP A 43 -7.34 7.38 -19.12
N MET A 44 -7.49 6.98 -17.84
CA MET A 44 -8.27 7.70 -16.83
C MET A 44 -7.78 9.14 -16.61
N LEU A 45 -6.47 9.34 -16.49
CA LEU A 45 -5.89 10.68 -16.38
C LEU A 45 -5.84 11.43 -17.72
N GLY A 46 -5.97 10.72 -18.86
CA GLY A 46 -6.02 11.31 -20.20
C GLY A 46 -7.41 11.79 -20.62
N GLY A 47 -8.44 11.57 -19.79
CA GLY A 47 -9.82 12.00 -20.03
C GLY A 47 -10.82 10.86 -20.29
N GLU A 48 -10.38 9.60 -20.33
CA GLU A 48 -11.28 8.43 -20.42
C GLU A 48 -11.70 7.98 -19.02
N HIS A 49 -12.80 8.52 -18.49
CA HIS A 49 -13.20 8.35 -17.08
C HIS A 49 -13.75 6.95 -16.69
N ASP A 50 -13.34 5.88 -17.37
CA ASP A 50 -13.71 4.51 -17.02
C ASP A 50 -12.67 3.88 -16.08
N GLY A 51 -12.98 3.88 -14.78
CA GLY A 51 -12.18 3.20 -13.77
C GLY A 51 -12.20 3.88 -12.40
N SER A 52 -11.74 3.17 -11.37
CA SER A 52 -11.53 3.73 -10.03
C SER A 52 -10.12 3.40 -9.54
N VAL A 53 -9.36 4.42 -9.15
CA VAL A 53 -8.02 4.24 -8.58
C VAL A 53 -8.07 4.59 -7.11
N SER A 54 -7.59 3.68 -6.24
CA SER A 54 -7.42 4.01 -4.83
C SER A 54 -6.03 4.58 -4.59
N VAL A 55 -5.95 5.71 -3.89
CA VAL A 55 -4.69 6.31 -3.45
C VAL A 55 -4.40 5.87 -2.04
N LYS A 56 -3.14 5.51 -1.79
CA LYS A 56 -2.64 5.30 -0.44
C LYS A 56 -2.32 6.66 0.18
N TRP A 57 -3.03 6.98 1.24
CA TRP A 57 -2.70 8.11 2.10
C TRP A 57 -1.78 7.63 3.21
N ASP A 58 -0.77 8.42 3.56
CA ASP A 58 0.21 8.12 4.60
C ASP A 58 -0.30 8.59 5.97
N GLY A 59 -1.53 8.21 6.31
CA GLY A 59 -2.17 8.56 7.57
C GLY A 59 -1.76 7.63 8.72
N ALA A 60 -1.77 8.15 9.94
CA ALA A 60 -1.58 7.38 11.16
C ALA A 60 -2.24 8.07 12.37
N PRO A 61 -2.87 7.30 13.29
CA PRO A 61 -3.08 5.85 13.27
C PRO A 61 -4.28 5.43 12.40
N ALA A 62 -4.37 4.13 12.10
CA ALA A 62 -5.59 3.54 11.56
C ALA A 62 -6.69 3.51 12.63
N ILE A 63 -7.84 4.09 12.31
CA ILE A 63 -9.02 4.18 13.18
C ILE A 63 -10.21 3.46 12.57
N PHE A 64 -11.02 2.84 13.42
CA PHE A 64 -12.31 2.26 13.07
C PHE A 64 -13.39 3.13 13.72
N ALA A 65 -14.45 3.44 13.01
CA ALA A 65 -15.55 4.23 13.53
C ALA A 65 -16.88 3.75 12.95
N GLY A 66 -17.94 3.85 13.75
CA GLY A 66 -19.25 3.43 13.30
C GLY A 66 -20.19 3.08 14.44
N THR A 67 -21.25 2.37 14.10
CA THR A 67 -22.25 1.88 15.06
C THR A 67 -21.93 0.45 15.45
N ASP A 68 -21.83 0.19 16.75
CA ASP A 68 -21.65 -1.16 17.28
C ASP A 68 -22.93 -1.97 16.98
N PRO A 69 -22.84 -3.10 16.25
CA PRO A 69 -24.00 -3.89 15.90
C PRO A 69 -24.67 -4.55 17.12
N ASN A 70 -23.98 -4.66 18.26
CA ASN A 70 -24.52 -5.32 19.45
C ASN A 70 -25.44 -4.42 20.29
N ASP A 71 -25.13 -3.11 20.38
CA ASP A 71 -25.90 -2.18 21.23
C ASP A 71 -26.30 -0.87 20.54
N GLY A 72 -25.99 -0.71 19.26
CA GLY A 72 -26.38 0.47 18.47
C GLY A 72 -25.65 1.76 18.85
N ARG A 73 -24.65 1.71 19.74
CA ARG A 73 -23.91 2.90 20.15
C ARG A 73 -22.78 3.22 19.18
N PHE A 74 -22.53 4.51 18.97
CA PHE A 74 -21.37 4.94 18.22
C PHE A 74 -20.09 4.58 18.99
N PHE A 75 -19.07 4.12 18.28
CA PHE A 75 -17.77 3.82 18.85
C PHE A 75 -16.63 4.26 17.92
N VAL A 76 -15.45 4.38 18.51
CA VAL A 76 -14.17 4.34 17.79
C VAL A 76 -13.33 3.18 18.29
N ALA A 77 -12.44 2.65 17.46
CA ALA A 77 -11.55 1.56 17.86
C ALA A 77 -10.22 1.59 17.12
N LYS A 78 -9.22 0.92 17.70
CA LYS A 78 -8.00 0.51 17.00
C LYS A 78 -8.21 -0.83 16.31
N LYS A 79 -7.17 -1.33 15.63
CA LYS A 79 -7.15 -2.64 14.95
C LYS A 79 -7.57 -3.85 15.82
N GLY A 80 -7.60 -3.70 17.14
CA GLY A 80 -8.06 -4.71 18.11
C GLY A 80 -9.54 -5.08 18.02
N ILE A 81 -10.34 -4.40 17.18
CA ILE A 81 -11.73 -4.74 16.89
C ILE A 81 -11.92 -6.14 16.27
N PHE A 82 -10.87 -6.73 15.69
CA PHE A 82 -10.92 -8.09 15.11
C PHE A 82 -10.33 -9.17 16.03
N ASN A 83 -10.03 -8.84 17.28
CA ASN A 83 -9.59 -9.82 18.26
C ASN A 83 -10.77 -10.68 18.72
N LYS A 84 -10.49 -11.85 19.32
CA LYS A 84 -11.53 -12.72 19.91
C LYS A 84 -12.46 -11.96 20.87
N ASN A 85 -11.89 -11.02 21.62
CA ASN A 85 -12.63 -10.05 22.42
C ASN A 85 -12.44 -8.67 21.78
N PRO A 86 -13.38 -8.21 20.93
CA PRO A 86 -13.25 -6.95 20.22
C PRO A 86 -13.21 -5.80 21.23
N LYS A 87 -12.21 -4.93 21.10
CA LYS A 87 -12.11 -3.70 21.89
C LYS A 87 -12.64 -2.53 21.08
N VAL A 88 -13.73 -1.94 21.57
CA VAL A 88 -14.33 -0.72 21.04
C VAL A 88 -14.47 0.30 22.15
N TYR A 89 -14.33 1.59 21.82
CA TYR A 89 -14.38 2.68 22.78
C TYR A 89 -15.61 3.54 22.50
N LYS A 90 -16.47 3.68 23.51
CA LYS A 90 -17.73 4.45 23.43
C LYS A 90 -17.66 5.70 24.29
N THR A 91 -16.70 5.76 25.21
CA THR A 91 -16.43 6.90 26.08
C THR A 91 -14.95 7.26 26.08
N ALA A 92 -14.63 8.48 26.50
CA ALA A 92 -13.23 8.88 26.70
C ALA A 92 -12.54 8.03 27.79
N ALA A 93 -13.29 7.59 28.80
CA ALA A 93 -12.77 6.71 29.85
C ALA A 93 -12.35 5.34 29.31
N ASP A 94 -13.10 4.77 28.35
CA ASP A 94 -12.72 3.50 27.70
C ASP A 94 -11.37 3.64 26.98
N ILE A 95 -11.10 4.82 26.40
CA ILE A 95 -9.86 5.13 25.70
C ILE A 95 -8.72 5.27 26.71
N ASP A 96 -8.93 6.06 27.78
CA ASP A 96 -7.92 6.31 28.82
C ASP A 96 -7.52 5.05 29.58
N ALA A 97 -8.44 4.09 29.71
CA ALA A 97 -8.15 2.80 30.33
C ALA A 97 -7.26 1.88 29.47
N ASP A 98 -7.21 2.06 28.15
CA ASP A 98 -6.55 1.13 27.21
C ASP A 98 -5.41 1.76 26.41
N THR A 99 -5.29 3.09 26.40
CA THR A 99 -4.23 3.81 25.68
C THR A 99 -3.93 5.16 26.32
N SER A 100 -2.82 5.78 25.92
CA SER A 100 -2.34 7.06 26.43
C SER A 100 -1.55 7.81 25.35
N GLY A 101 -1.21 9.07 25.62
CA GLY A 101 -0.47 9.94 24.71
C GLY A 101 -1.23 10.29 23.43
N ASP A 102 -0.49 10.55 22.36
CA ASP A 102 -1.04 11.01 21.06
C ASP A 102 -2.17 10.11 20.52
N LEU A 103 -2.04 8.79 20.68
CA LEU A 103 -3.08 7.86 20.25
C LEU A 103 -4.39 8.05 21.02
N ALA A 104 -4.33 8.28 22.33
CA ALA A 104 -5.52 8.52 23.14
C ALA A 104 -6.20 9.83 22.73
N ASP A 105 -5.43 10.90 22.52
CA ASP A 105 -5.95 12.20 22.12
C ASP A 105 -6.64 12.13 20.76
N LYS A 106 -6.02 11.46 19.78
CA LYS A 106 -6.59 11.21 18.44
C LYS A 106 -7.89 10.37 18.50
N LEU A 107 -7.94 9.36 19.36
CA LEU A 107 -9.16 8.56 19.52
C LEU A 107 -10.27 9.35 20.22
N LYS A 108 -9.95 10.19 21.22
CA LYS A 108 -10.93 11.03 21.92
C LYS A 108 -11.54 12.07 20.99
N ILE A 109 -10.72 12.75 20.19
CA ILE A 109 -11.23 13.72 19.22
C ILE A 109 -12.06 13.03 18.14
N ALA A 110 -11.64 11.84 17.67
CA ALA A 110 -12.42 11.04 16.74
C ALA A 110 -13.78 10.64 17.34
N LEU A 111 -13.81 10.15 18.58
CA LEU A 111 -15.03 9.79 19.28
C LEU A 111 -16.01 10.97 19.41
N ARG A 112 -15.47 12.18 19.59
CA ARG A 112 -16.28 13.40 19.74
C ARG A 112 -16.83 13.93 18.42
N GLU A 113 -16.02 13.98 17.36
CA GLU A 113 -16.37 14.70 16.14
C GLU A 113 -16.96 13.80 15.04
N LEU A 114 -16.56 12.51 14.97
CA LEU A 114 -17.03 11.58 13.92
C LEU A 114 -18.52 11.20 13.97
N PRO A 115 -19.24 11.21 15.13
CA PRO A 115 -20.68 10.98 15.14
C PRO A 115 -21.44 11.94 14.21
N ALA A 116 -20.92 13.17 14.02
CA ALA A 116 -21.53 14.18 13.15
C ALA A 116 -21.62 13.75 11.68
N LEU A 117 -20.76 12.82 11.23
CA LEU A 117 -20.78 12.29 9.87
C LEU A 117 -21.95 11.34 9.61
N GLY A 118 -22.62 10.83 10.66
CA GLY A 118 -23.75 9.90 10.50
C GLY A 118 -23.38 8.60 9.79
N ILE A 119 -22.17 8.08 10.05
CA ILE A 119 -21.64 6.84 9.47
C ILE A 119 -22.62 5.69 9.73
N LYS A 120 -23.00 4.97 8.66
CA LYS A 120 -23.79 3.74 8.75
C LYS A 120 -22.87 2.52 8.64
N GLY A 121 -23.02 1.56 9.55
CA GLY A 121 -22.12 0.41 9.66
C GLY A 121 -20.79 0.81 10.30
N ILE A 122 -19.71 0.13 9.91
CA ILE A 122 -18.36 0.37 10.44
C ILE A 122 -17.45 0.72 9.28
N VAL A 123 -16.63 1.77 9.43
CA VAL A 123 -15.61 2.14 8.46
C VAL A 123 -14.23 2.17 9.10
N GLN A 124 -13.22 1.85 8.31
CA GLN A 124 -11.82 2.02 8.66
C GLN A 124 -11.23 3.14 7.82
N GLY A 125 -10.50 4.04 8.49
CA GLY A 125 -9.74 5.11 7.86
C GLY A 125 -8.40 5.33 8.55
N ASP A 126 -7.56 6.13 7.91
CA ASP A 126 -6.31 6.60 8.48
C ASP A 126 -6.43 8.08 8.88
N PHE A 127 -5.99 8.39 10.10
CA PHE A 127 -6.02 9.74 10.63
C PHE A 127 -4.91 10.59 10.00
N LEU A 128 -5.24 11.78 9.49
CA LEU A 128 -4.27 12.65 8.81
C LEU A 128 -3.75 13.79 9.68
N TYR A 129 -4.62 14.41 10.46
CA TYR A 129 -4.26 15.54 11.30
C TYR A 129 -5.33 15.77 12.37
N GLY A 130 -4.89 16.29 13.51
CA GLY A 130 -5.74 16.78 14.59
C GLY A 130 -5.47 18.25 14.91
N PRO A 131 -6.04 18.74 16.01
CA PRO A 131 -5.83 20.13 16.45
C PRO A 131 -4.34 20.46 16.62
N GLY A 132 -3.86 21.46 15.88
CA GLY A 132 -2.47 21.94 15.96
C GLY A 132 -1.51 21.35 14.92
N ASP A 133 -1.91 20.30 14.19
CA ASP A 133 -1.05 19.65 13.19
C ASP A 133 -0.97 20.41 11.86
N VAL A 134 -2.03 21.17 11.54
CA VAL A 134 -2.17 21.90 10.29
C VAL A 134 -1.46 23.25 10.37
N LYS A 135 -0.53 23.51 9.43
CA LYS A 135 0.27 24.73 9.37
C LYS A 135 0.07 25.47 8.05
N LYS A 136 0.42 26.75 8.02
CA LYS A 136 0.57 27.53 6.78
C LYS A 136 2.04 27.73 6.50
N GLU A 137 2.48 27.34 5.31
CA GLU A 137 3.88 27.45 4.89
C GLU A 137 3.98 28.04 3.49
N LYS A 138 5.05 28.79 3.22
CA LYS A 138 5.32 29.36 1.91
C LYS A 138 6.39 28.53 1.20
N ILE A 139 6.01 27.82 0.14
CA ILE A 139 6.90 26.96 -0.64
C ILE A 139 7.05 27.59 -2.03
N LYS A 140 8.29 27.95 -2.40
CA LYS A 140 8.61 28.57 -3.71
C LYS A 140 7.74 29.78 -4.06
N GLY A 141 7.39 30.59 -3.07
CA GLY A 141 6.60 31.82 -3.28
C GLY A 141 5.09 31.66 -3.17
N GLN A 142 4.56 30.43 -3.15
CA GLN A 142 3.14 30.13 -3.04
C GLN A 142 2.79 29.65 -1.61
N ASN A 143 1.61 30.00 -1.13
CA ASN A 143 1.13 29.61 0.20
C ASN A 143 0.47 28.23 0.15
N TYR A 144 0.80 27.40 1.14
CA TYR A 144 0.30 26.04 1.30
C TYR A 144 -0.20 25.82 2.72
N VAL A 145 -1.18 24.95 2.82
CA VAL A 145 -1.56 24.25 4.04
C VAL A 145 -0.75 22.96 4.10
N THR A 146 -0.01 22.77 5.19
CA THR A 146 0.84 21.61 5.38
C THR A 146 0.44 20.80 6.61
N PHE A 147 0.60 19.48 6.54
CA PHE A 147 0.50 18.57 7.68
C PHE A 147 1.35 17.31 7.41
N HIS A 148 1.84 16.68 8.47
CA HIS A 148 2.74 15.52 8.40
C HIS A 148 2.18 14.39 9.28
N PRO A 149 1.27 13.55 8.76
CA PRO A 149 0.63 12.51 9.56
C PRO A 149 1.58 11.41 10.01
N ASN A 150 2.54 11.05 9.16
CA ASN A 150 3.44 9.93 9.41
C ASN A 150 4.85 10.14 8.85
N THR A 151 5.07 9.89 7.55
CA THR A 151 6.39 9.98 6.89
C THR A 151 6.44 11.06 5.81
N ILE A 152 5.32 11.33 5.15
CA ILE A 152 5.20 12.29 4.04
C ILE A 152 4.56 13.59 4.55
N VAL A 153 5.13 14.74 4.14
CA VAL A 153 4.49 16.05 4.30
C VAL A 153 3.51 16.26 3.16
N TYR A 154 2.25 16.50 3.50
CA TYR A 154 1.26 16.97 2.56
C TYR A 154 1.34 18.50 2.44
N ALA A 155 1.28 19.02 1.22
CA ALA A 155 1.24 20.45 0.94
C ALA A 155 0.13 20.75 -0.08
N ILE A 156 -0.92 21.44 0.37
CA ILE A 156 -2.10 21.77 -0.44
C ILE A 156 -2.13 23.30 -0.61
N PRO A 157 -2.23 23.87 -1.82
CA PRO A 157 -2.35 25.32 -1.98
C PRO A 157 -3.48 25.88 -1.11
N ASP A 158 -3.21 26.93 -0.34
CA ASP A 158 -4.19 27.45 0.63
C ASP A 158 -5.41 28.11 -0.02
N ALA A 159 -5.25 28.58 -1.25
CA ALA A 159 -6.30 29.15 -2.09
C ALA A 159 -7.27 28.09 -2.65
N ASP A 160 -6.88 26.80 -2.65
CA ASP A 160 -7.74 25.73 -3.13
C ASP A 160 -8.89 25.46 -2.15
N ARG A 161 -10.02 24.99 -2.68
CA ARG A 161 -11.18 24.62 -1.86
C ARG A 161 -10.80 23.62 -0.76
N MET A 162 -10.02 22.60 -1.12
CA MET A 162 -9.53 21.61 -0.17
C MET A 162 -8.65 22.23 0.92
N GLY A 163 -7.76 23.16 0.57
CA GLY A 163 -6.92 23.88 1.53
C GLY A 163 -7.76 24.67 2.54
N ARG A 164 -8.81 25.36 2.06
CA ARG A 164 -9.76 26.08 2.94
C ARG A 164 -10.56 25.15 3.84
N ASP A 165 -11.06 24.03 3.32
CA ASP A 165 -11.84 23.06 4.09
C ASP A 165 -10.97 22.42 5.20
N ILE A 166 -9.72 22.08 4.88
CA ILE A 166 -8.75 21.54 5.85
C ILE A 166 -8.48 22.55 6.97
N GLN A 167 -8.22 23.82 6.64
CA GLN A 167 -7.96 24.89 7.63
C GLN A 167 -9.12 25.12 8.61
N GLN A 168 -10.36 24.89 8.19
CA GLN A 168 -11.55 25.09 9.02
C GLN A 168 -11.90 23.87 9.87
N SER A 169 -11.44 22.69 9.47
CA SER A 169 -11.71 21.45 10.16
C SER A 169 -10.80 21.24 11.38
N LYS A 170 -11.28 20.46 12.35
CA LYS A 170 -10.53 20.09 13.54
C LYS A 170 -9.72 18.81 13.33
N ILE A 171 -10.27 17.89 12.54
CA ILE A 171 -9.65 16.61 12.22
C ILE A 171 -9.80 16.28 10.75
N GLY A 172 -8.80 15.57 10.23
CA GLY A 172 -8.78 14.99 8.90
C GLY A 172 -8.70 13.47 8.94
N VAL A 173 -9.59 12.77 8.22
CA VAL A 173 -9.57 11.31 8.11
C VAL A 173 -9.82 10.88 6.68
N VAL A 174 -9.04 9.91 6.19
CA VAL A 174 -9.29 9.26 4.89
C VAL A 174 -9.84 7.87 5.11
N TRP A 175 -10.94 7.53 4.44
CA TRP A 175 -11.64 6.27 4.64
C TRP A 175 -11.31 5.25 3.54
N HIS A 176 -10.95 4.03 3.93
CA HIS A 176 -10.47 2.98 3.04
C HIS A 176 -11.46 1.82 2.87
N THR A 177 -12.03 1.36 3.98
CA THR A 177 -12.77 0.10 4.02
C THR A 177 -14.09 0.28 4.75
N THR A 178 -15.17 -0.24 4.17
CA THR A 178 -16.46 -0.42 4.85
C THR A 178 -16.58 -1.85 5.32
N TYR A 179 -17.15 -2.04 6.51
CA TYR A 179 -17.46 -3.34 7.09
C TYR A 179 -18.96 -3.45 7.31
N THR A 180 -19.55 -4.53 6.79
CA THR A 180 -20.96 -4.85 6.96
C THR A 180 -21.12 -6.22 7.57
N GLY A 181 -21.99 -6.34 8.56
CA GLY A 181 -22.29 -7.59 9.27
C GLY A 181 -23.15 -7.31 10.49
N ASN A 182 -23.74 -8.36 11.06
CA ASN A 182 -24.64 -8.24 12.20
C ASN A 182 -23.92 -8.45 13.54
N SER A 183 -22.62 -8.77 13.50
CA SER A 183 -21.74 -8.92 14.65
C SER A 183 -20.29 -8.67 14.22
N PHE A 184 -19.38 -8.44 15.17
CA PHE A 184 -17.96 -8.24 14.87
C PHE A 184 -17.32 -9.44 14.17
N GLU A 185 -17.77 -10.66 14.49
CA GLU A 185 -17.29 -11.92 13.91
C GLU A 185 -17.75 -12.13 12.46
N THR A 186 -18.87 -11.50 12.08
CA THR A 186 -19.47 -11.67 10.75
C THR A 186 -19.19 -10.51 9.79
N LEU A 187 -18.40 -9.52 10.23
CA LEU A 187 -18.04 -8.37 9.42
C LEU A 187 -17.31 -8.80 8.13
N ARG A 188 -17.85 -8.34 6.99
CA ARG A 188 -17.24 -8.49 5.68
C ARG A 188 -16.68 -7.16 5.23
N ALA A 189 -15.42 -7.16 4.80
CA ALA A 189 -14.76 -5.98 4.28
C ALA A 189 -15.17 -5.72 2.82
N SER A 190 -15.43 -4.46 2.50
CA SER A 190 -15.56 -3.94 1.15
C SER A 190 -14.70 -2.68 1.00
N TYR A 191 -13.91 -2.62 -0.06
CA TYR A 191 -13.09 -1.45 -0.37
C TYR A 191 -13.92 -0.36 -1.04
N GLY A 192 -13.56 0.91 -0.82
CA GLY A 192 -14.22 2.05 -1.45
C GLY A 192 -15.40 2.56 -0.63
N VAL A 193 -15.08 3.13 0.53
CA VAL A 193 -16.06 3.89 1.33
C VAL A 193 -16.67 4.98 0.45
N ASP A 194 -17.97 5.16 0.56
CA ASP A 194 -18.69 6.18 -0.20
C ASP A 194 -19.00 7.35 0.74
N VAL A 195 -18.05 8.29 0.82
CA VAL A 195 -18.17 9.47 1.71
C VAL A 195 -19.29 10.41 1.30
N SER A 196 -19.82 10.31 0.07
CA SER A 196 -20.98 11.10 -0.37
C SER A 196 -22.23 10.80 0.47
N LYS A 197 -22.28 9.63 1.10
CA LYS A 197 -23.36 9.22 2.02
C LYS A 197 -23.19 9.78 3.42
N PHE A 198 -22.05 10.38 3.74
CA PHE A 198 -21.82 11.00 5.04
C PHE A 198 -22.41 12.41 5.08
N LYS A 199 -22.83 12.83 6.28
CA LYS A 199 -23.24 14.20 6.52
C LYS A 199 -22.01 15.11 6.47
N LYS A 200 -22.16 16.29 5.87
CA LYS A 200 -21.12 17.32 5.88
C LYS A 200 -20.93 17.85 7.29
N SER A 201 -19.68 17.94 7.74
CA SER A 201 -19.29 18.53 9.02
C SER A 201 -18.22 19.59 8.80
N LYS A 202 -18.37 20.76 9.42
CA LYS A 202 -17.28 21.77 9.43
C LYS A 202 -16.11 21.33 10.29
N ALA A 203 -16.33 20.46 11.28
CA ALA A 203 -15.31 20.01 12.21
C ALA A 203 -14.50 18.81 11.69
N VAL A 204 -15.00 18.09 10.69
CA VAL A 204 -14.36 16.89 10.14
C VAL A 204 -14.20 17.05 8.65
N TRP A 205 -12.96 17.16 8.20
CA TRP A 205 -12.63 16.94 6.81
C TRP A 205 -12.47 15.43 6.60
N SER A 206 -13.11 14.89 5.57
CA SER A 206 -12.89 13.50 5.21
C SER A 206 -13.06 13.25 3.73
N GLN A 207 -12.30 12.28 3.23
CA GLN A 207 -12.25 11.89 1.83
C GLN A 207 -12.24 10.36 1.76
N ASP A 208 -12.86 9.78 0.74
CA ASP A 208 -12.65 8.36 0.46
C ASP A 208 -11.31 8.18 -0.26
N ALA A 209 -10.68 7.02 -0.05
CA ALA A 209 -9.41 6.73 -0.68
C ALA A 209 -9.49 6.52 -2.20
N MET A 210 -10.67 6.62 -2.82
CA MET A 210 -10.85 6.48 -4.26
C MET A 210 -10.72 7.85 -4.93
N LEU A 211 -9.85 7.94 -5.93
CA LEU A 211 -9.90 9.00 -6.93
C LEU A 211 -11.06 8.69 -7.88
N ARG A 212 -12.24 9.22 -7.54
CA ARG A 212 -13.45 9.08 -8.38
C ARG A 212 -13.64 10.22 -9.37
N ASP A 213 -13.05 11.38 -9.09
CA ASP A 213 -13.20 12.57 -9.90
C ASP A 213 -11.83 13.22 -10.16
N LEU A 214 -11.25 12.86 -11.31
CA LEU A 214 -9.99 13.41 -11.82
C LEU A 214 -10.23 14.40 -12.97
N THR A 215 -11.47 14.85 -13.16
CA THR A 215 -11.83 15.79 -14.24
C THR A 215 -11.01 17.08 -14.20
N SER A 216 -10.50 17.46 -13.02
CA SER A 216 -9.65 18.64 -12.82
C SER A 216 -8.14 18.37 -12.89
N TYR A 217 -7.73 17.10 -12.95
CA TYR A 217 -6.32 16.67 -12.86
C TYR A 217 -5.99 15.69 -13.99
N THR A 218 -6.10 16.18 -15.24
CA THR A 218 -5.75 15.41 -16.42
C THR A 218 -4.28 15.60 -16.81
N LEU A 219 -3.65 14.56 -17.34
CA LEU A 219 -2.36 14.70 -18.02
C LEU A 219 -2.53 15.56 -19.28
N SER A 220 -1.59 16.47 -19.51
CA SER A 220 -1.48 17.15 -20.80
C SER A 220 -1.15 16.15 -21.91
N LYS A 221 -1.37 16.53 -23.18
CA LYS A 221 -1.00 15.69 -24.33
C LYS A 221 0.47 15.24 -24.29
N LYS A 222 1.36 16.12 -23.81
CA LYS A 222 2.80 15.82 -23.70
C LYS A 222 3.06 14.76 -22.63
N GLU A 223 2.47 14.91 -21.45
CA GLU A 223 2.63 13.94 -20.35
C GLU A 223 2.00 12.60 -20.72
N THR A 224 0.83 12.59 -21.37
CA THR A 224 0.20 11.37 -21.89
C THR A 224 1.10 10.65 -22.89
N GLN A 225 1.74 11.39 -23.80
CA GLN A 225 2.67 10.79 -24.77
C GLN A 225 3.91 10.21 -24.08
N GLU A 226 4.47 10.90 -23.09
CA GLU A 226 5.60 10.40 -22.31
C GLU A 226 5.26 9.08 -21.60
N VAL A 227 4.07 8.98 -20.99
CA VAL A 227 3.60 7.72 -20.40
C VAL A 227 3.39 6.63 -21.46
N ASN A 228 2.88 6.97 -22.65
CA ASN A 228 2.74 6.02 -23.77
C ASN A 228 4.10 5.44 -24.22
N ASP A 229 5.13 6.27 -24.25
CA ASP A 229 6.48 5.87 -24.64
C ASP A 229 7.06 4.90 -23.60
N TYR A 230 6.89 5.17 -22.30
CA TYR A 230 7.26 4.26 -21.23
C TYR A 230 6.48 2.94 -21.28
N LEU A 231 5.17 2.98 -21.46
CA LEU A 231 4.35 1.76 -21.60
C LEU A 231 4.73 0.93 -22.83
N SER A 232 5.13 1.59 -23.92
CA SER A 232 5.64 0.94 -25.13
C SER A 232 7.00 0.31 -24.89
N GLN A 233 7.89 0.99 -24.18
CA GLN A 233 9.19 0.46 -23.77
C GLN A 233 9.02 -0.75 -22.83
N ALA A 234 8.12 -0.67 -21.86
CA ALA A 234 7.79 -1.75 -20.94
C ALA A 234 7.28 -2.98 -21.71
N GLY A 235 6.36 -2.79 -22.68
CA GLY A 235 5.88 -3.88 -23.55
C GLY A 235 7.00 -4.53 -24.37
N LYS A 236 7.91 -3.73 -24.95
CA LYS A 236 9.09 -4.23 -25.70
C LYS A 236 10.02 -5.05 -24.80
N LEU A 237 10.35 -4.55 -23.62
CA LEU A 237 11.21 -5.26 -22.66
C LEU A 237 10.54 -6.55 -22.19
N PHE A 238 9.26 -6.50 -21.84
CA PHE A 238 8.51 -7.69 -21.41
C PHE A 238 8.50 -8.80 -22.47
N ASN A 239 8.31 -8.46 -23.74
CA ASN A 239 8.35 -9.42 -24.85
C ASN A 239 9.75 -10.04 -25.07
N GLN A 240 10.81 -9.43 -24.55
CA GLN A 240 12.18 -9.98 -24.58
C GLN A 240 12.47 -10.92 -23.40
N ILE A 241 11.60 -10.97 -22.39
CA ILE A 241 11.76 -11.85 -21.23
C ILE A 241 11.18 -13.23 -21.57
N SER A 242 11.96 -14.29 -21.34
CA SER A 242 11.50 -15.64 -21.61
C SER A 242 10.34 -16.03 -20.67
N GLY A 243 9.18 -16.36 -21.24
CA GLY A 243 8.01 -16.79 -20.46
C GLY A 243 8.25 -18.03 -19.60
N SER A 244 9.18 -18.92 -20.01
CA SER A 244 9.60 -20.05 -19.17
C SER A 244 10.37 -19.62 -17.93
N THR A 245 11.18 -18.56 -18.02
CA THR A 245 11.91 -18.00 -16.87
C THR A 245 10.93 -17.40 -15.86
N LEU A 246 9.93 -16.65 -16.34
CA LEU A 246 8.89 -16.08 -15.49
C LEU A 246 8.07 -17.17 -14.78
N ARG A 247 7.70 -18.26 -15.47
CA ARG A 247 7.01 -19.40 -14.85
C ARG A 247 7.87 -20.10 -13.79
N GLN A 248 9.17 -20.26 -14.05
CA GLN A 248 10.10 -20.83 -13.06
C GLN A 248 10.21 -19.95 -11.81
N LEU A 249 10.24 -18.62 -11.97
CA LEU A 249 10.26 -17.67 -10.84
C LEU A 249 8.95 -17.70 -10.04
N GLU A 250 7.81 -17.65 -10.74
CA GLU A 250 6.48 -17.71 -10.13
C GLU A 250 6.29 -18.98 -9.28
N GLN A 251 6.81 -20.12 -9.75
CA GLN A 251 6.78 -21.40 -9.04
C GLN A 251 7.80 -21.48 -7.88
N ASN A 252 8.82 -20.62 -7.87
CA ASN A 252 9.86 -20.60 -6.84
C ASN A 252 9.73 -19.36 -5.95
N ARG A 253 8.70 -19.35 -5.10
CA ARG A 253 8.40 -18.23 -4.19
C ARG A 253 9.56 -17.82 -3.30
N ASP A 254 10.36 -18.78 -2.84
CA ASP A 254 11.54 -18.50 -2.02
C ASP A 254 12.62 -17.72 -2.79
N LEU A 255 12.86 -18.08 -4.06
CA LEU A 255 13.76 -17.32 -4.93
C LEU A 255 13.20 -15.93 -5.25
N ALA A 256 11.91 -15.81 -5.56
CA ALA A 256 11.25 -14.52 -5.79
C ALA A 256 11.42 -13.59 -4.58
N GLN A 257 11.20 -14.09 -3.36
CA GLN A 257 11.42 -13.34 -2.12
C GLN A 257 12.89 -12.95 -1.92
N MET A 258 13.85 -13.80 -2.30
CA MET A 258 15.26 -13.43 -2.23
C MET A 258 15.62 -12.30 -3.19
N ILE A 259 15.05 -12.30 -4.40
CA ILE A 259 15.23 -11.24 -5.39
C ILE A 259 14.63 -9.93 -4.85
N GLU A 260 13.39 -9.98 -4.35
CA GLU A 260 12.72 -8.83 -3.73
C GLU A 260 13.51 -8.27 -2.55
N GLN A 261 13.95 -9.14 -1.63
CA GLN A 261 14.79 -8.74 -0.48
C GLN A 261 16.11 -8.09 -0.90
N PHE A 262 16.69 -8.52 -2.01
CA PHE A 262 17.90 -7.92 -2.54
C PHE A 262 17.61 -6.54 -3.14
N ASN A 263 16.58 -6.41 -3.97
CA ASN A 263 16.15 -5.15 -4.57
C ASN A 263 15.78 -4.11 -3.50
N ASN A 264 15.03 -4.52 -2.48
CA ASN A 264 14.59 -3.66 -1.36
C ASN A 264 15.74 -2.99 -0.61
N LYS A 265 16.97 -3.52 -0.66
CA LYS A 265 18.14 -2.87 -0.06
C LYS A 265 18.53 -1.58 -0.77
N TYR A 266 18.35 -1.53 -2.09
CA TYR A 266 18.66 -0.37 -2.91
C TYR A 266 17.53 0.66 -2.81
N VAL A 267 16.28 0.20 -2.87
CA VAL A 267 15.09 1.05 -2.68
C VAL A 267 15.14 1.78 -1.33
N ARG A 268 15.44 1.07 -0.24
CA ARG A 268 15.57 1.68 1.11
C ARG A 268 16.69 2.72 1.24
N ARG A 269 17.64 2.75 0.29
CA ARG A 269 18.73 3.73 0.23
C ARG A 269 18.47 4.83 -0.80
N GLY A 270 17.34 4.79 -1.50
CA GLY A 270 17.06 5.69 -2.63
C GLY A 270 18.00 5.47 -3.82
N GLU A 271 18.62 4.29 -3.92
CA GLU A 271 19.56 3.97 -5.00
C GLU A 271 18.81 3.41 -6.22
N ILE A 272 18.91 4.09 -7.36
CA ILE A 272 18.39 3.61 -8.64
C ILE A 272 19.39 2.63 -9.27
N VAL A 273 18.94 1.43 -9.63
CA VAL A 273 19.76 0.44 -10.33
C VAL A 273 20.09 0.93 -11.74
N LYS A 274 21.33 1.36 -11.98
CA LYS A 274 21.77 1.85 -13.30
C LYS A 274 22.12 0.69 -14.24
N ASP A 275 23.04 -0.17 -13.81
CA ASP A 275 23.53 -1.34 -14.56
C ASP A 275 22.87 -2.63 -14.06
N THR A 276 21.90 -3.13 -14.84
CA THR A 276 21.12 -4.33 -14.53
C THR A 276 21.90 -5.63 -14.72
N ARG A 277 22.97 -5.63 -15.51
CA ARG A 277 23.89 -6.77 -15.64
C ARG A 277 24.70 -6.95 -14.37
N LYS A 278 25.35 -5.86 -13.94
CA LYS A 278 26.07 -5.83 -12.66
C LYS A 278 25.14 -6.14 -11.50
N HIS A 279 23.91 -5.62 -11.51
CA HIS A 279 22.90 -5.91 -10.49
C HIS A 279 22.57 -7.41 -10.41
N THR A 280 22.38 -8.06 -11.57
CA THR A 280 22.15 -9.51 -11.65
C THR A 280 23.34 -10.31 -11.10
N ASP A 281 24.57 -9.92 -11.43
CA ASP A 281 25.76 -10.57 -10.89
C ASP A 281 25.91 -10.39 -9.38
N MET A 282 25.60 -9.18 -8.88
CA MET A 282 25.60 -8.90 -7.45
C MET A 282 24.53 -9.69 -6.70
N LEU A 283 23.33 -9.87 -7.28
CA LEU A 283 22.29 -10.72 -6.72
C LEU A 283 22.78 -12.17 -6.56
N ILE A 284 23.39 -12.72 -7.60
CA ILE A 284 23.86 -14.11 -7.61
C ILE A 284 24.97 -14.30 -6.59
N LYS A 285 25.92 -13.35 -6.53
CA LYS A 285 26.96 -13.32 -5.49
C LYS A 285 26.35 -13.22 -4.10
N TRP A 286 25.32 -12.38 -3.93
CA TRP A 286 24.65 -12.19 -2.65
C TRP A 286 23.93 -13.46 -2.17
N ILE A 287 23.24 -14.18 -3.06
CA ILE A 287 22.63 -15.49 -2.74
C ILE A 287 23.72 -16.49 -2.34
N GLY A 288 24.81 -16.56 -3.10
CA GLY A 288 25.94 -17.44 -2.79
C GLY A 288 26.56 -17.16 -1.42
N LEU A 289 26.76 -15.88 -1.07
CA LEU A 289 27.27 -15.44 0.23
C LEU A 289 26.28 -15.72 1.37
N ARG A 290 24.98 -15.55 1.14
CA ARG A 290 23.94 -15.83 2.14
C ARG A 290 23.99 -17.28 2.59
N TYR A 291 24.00 -18.22 1.64
CA TYR A 291 24.09 -19.64 1.97
C TYR A 291 25.47 -20.04 2.52
N GLY A 292 26.57 -19.44 2.05
CA GLY A 292 27.89 -19.68 2.65
C GLY A 292 27.97 -19.26 4.12
N LYS A 293 27.33 -18.14 4.49
CA LYS A 293 27.20 -17.73 5.90
C LYS A 293 26.35 -18.71 6.70
N GLU A 294 25.25 -19.21 6.13
CA GLU A 294 24.40 -20.19 6.80
C GLU A 294 25.08 -21.56 6.94
N GLU A 295 25.92 -21.96 5.99
CA GLU A 295 26.78 -23.14 6.05
C GLU A 295 27.78 -23.03 7.20
N ASN A 296 28.51 -21.91 7.30
CA ASN A 296 29.52 -21.68 8.34
C ASN A 296 28.94 -21.72 9.76
N LYS A 297 27.64 -21.44 9.93
CA LYS A 297 26.94 -21.56 11.22
C LYS A 297 26.63 -23.00 11.62
N ARG A 298 26.68 -23.96 10.68
CA ARG A 298 26.34 -25.36 10.96
C ARG A 298 27.56 -26.10 11.50
N LYS A 299 27.35 -26.78 12.63
CA LYS A 299 28.39 -27.56 13.32
C LYS A 299 28.61 -28.94 12.68
N SER A 300 27.58 -29.56 12.12
CA SER A 300 27.65 -30.89 11.51
C SER A 300 27.82 -30.83 9.99
N GLU A 301 28.55 -31.79 9.41
CA GLU A 301 28.71 -31.88 7.95
C GLU A 301 27.37 -32.10 7.23
N LYS A 302 26.44 -32.88 7.81
CA LYS A 302 25.07 -33.00 7.27
C LYS A 302 24.36 -31.65 7.19
N GLY A 303 24.52 -30.81 8.21
CA GLY A 303 23.93 -29.47 8.24
C GLY A 303 24.57 -28.53 7.21
N LYS A 304 25.89 -28.61 7.02
CA LYS A 304 26.61 -27.85 5.99
C LYS A 304 26.20 -28.31 4.58
N GLN A 305 26.15 -29.62 4.33
CA GLN A 305 25.74 -30.19 3.06
C GLN A 305 24.33 -29.73 2.68
N ALA A 306 23.38 -29.74 3.63
CA ALA A 306 22.03 -29.23 3.38
C ALA A 306 22.01 -27.74 2.94
N GLN A 307 22.96 -26.91 3.37
CA GLN A 307 23.08 -25.52 2.91
C GLN A 307 23.72 -25.43 1.51
N ARG A 308 24.70 -26.29 1.22
CA ARG A 308 25.30 -26.42 -0.12
C ARG A 308 24.27 -26.86 -1.16
N ASP A 309 23.43 -27.83 -0.81
CA ASP A 309 22.37 -28.34 -1.68
C ASP A 309 21.33 -27.25 -1.97
N LYS A 310 20.88 -26.51 -0.94
CA LYS A 310 19.98 -25.36 -1.11
C LYS A 310 20.60 -24.27 -1.98
N LYS A 311 21.89 -23.96 -1.76
CA LYS A 311 22.63 -23.00 -2.59
C LYS A 311 22.65 -23.46 -4.04
N ALA A 312 22.98 -24.73 -4.30
CA ALA A 312 23.03 -25.29 -5.64
C ALA A 312 21.65 -25.26 -6.32
N GLU A 313 20.60 -25.64 -5.60
CA GLU A 313 19.20 -25.55 -6.06
C GLU A 313 18.86 -24.13 -6.50
N LYS A 314 19.12 -23.11 -5.66
CA LYS A 314 18.82 -21.71 -6.03
C LYS A 314 19.70 -21.20 -7.17
N LEU A 315 20.97 -21.56 -7.18
CA LEU A 315 21.90 -21.10 -8.22
C LEU A 315 21.63 -21.77 -9.58
N SER A 316 21.02 -22.96 -9.59
CA SER A 316 20.65 -23.67 -10.82
C SER A 316 19.67 -22.88 -11.69
N PHE A 317 18.87 -21.99 -11.09
CA PHE A 317 18.00 -21.08 -11.81
C PHE A 317 18.79 -20.12 -12.73
N PHE A 318 20.00 -19.70 -12.36
CA PHE A 318 20.73 -18.64 -13.05
C PHE A 318 21.54 -19.16 -14.26
N THR A 319 20.90 -19.95 -15.12
CA THR A 319 21.41 -20.32 -16.45
C THR A 319 21.64 -19.06 -17.30
N ALA A 320 22.44 -19.16 -18.38
CA ALA A 320 22.69 -18.02 -19.27
C ALA A 320 21.39 -17.38 -19.79
N ARG A 321 20.39 -18.20 -20.16
CA ARG A 321 19.06 -17.75 -20.60
C ARG A 321 18.29 -17.02 -19.51
N ASN A 322 18.25 -17.58 -18.31
CA ASN A 322 17.52 -16.99 -17.19
C ASN A 322 18.19 -15.72 -16.68
N ARG A 323 19.52 -15.66 -16.67
CA ARG A 323 20.30 -14.44 -16.39
C ARG A 323 19.95 -13.32 -17.38
N ALA A 324 19.96 -13.61 -18.69
CA ALA A 324 19.58 -12.64 -19.72
C ALA A 324 18.15 -12.13 -19.52
N SER A 325 17.22 -13.04 -19.20
CA SER A 325 15.83 -12.68 -18.90
C SER A 325 15.69 -11.84 -17.62
N LEU A 326 16.50 -12.12 -16.60
CA LEU A 326 16.49 -11.37 -15.34
C LEU A 326 17.04 -9.95 -15.51
N ILE A 327 18.06 -9.76 -16.35
CA ILE A 327 18.57 -8.43 -16.73
C ILE A 327 17.44 -7.61 -17.37
N LYS A 328 16.71 -8.20 -18.33
CA LYS A 328 15.57 -7.56 -18.98
C LYS A 328 14.40 -7.29 -18.04
N MET A 329 14.18 -8.17 -17.06
CA MET A 329 13.22 -7.95 -16.00
C MET A 329 13.61 -6.76 -15.12
N PHE A 330 14.87 -6.63 -14.72
CA PHE A 330 15.33 -5.44 -13.99
C PHE A 330 15.30 -4.18 -14.84
N ASP A 331 15.55 -4.28 -16.15
CA ASP A 331 15.34 -3.16 -17.07
C ASP A 331 13.87 -2.74 -17.11
N LEU A 332 12.95 -3.72 -17.15
CA LEU A 332 11.51 -3.48 -17.11
C LEU A 332 11.08 -2.81 -15.79
N GLN A 333 11.60 -3.25 -14.64
CA GLN A 333 11.28 -2.68 -13.33
C GLN A 333 11.75 -1.23 -13.14
N LYS A 334 12.63 -0.72 -14.02
CA LYS A 334 13.13 0.67 -13.99
C LYS A 334 12.27 1.64 -14.81
N VAL A 335 11.43 1.11 -15.69
CA VAL A 335 10.53 1.88 -16.58
C VAL A 335 9.24 2.17 -15.85
#